data_AF-A0A2D9QDP0-F1
#
_entry.id   AF-A0A2D9QDP0-F1
#
_cell.length_a   1.000
_cell.length_b   1.000
_cell.length_c   1.000
_cell.angle_alpha   90.00
_cell.angle_beta   90.00
_cell.angle_gamma   90.00
#
_symmetry.space_group_name_H-M   'P 1'
#
loop_
_entity.id
_entity.type
_entity.pdbx_description
1 polymer ?
#
loop_
_entity_poly.entity_id
_entity_poly.type
_entity_poly.pdbx_seq_one_letter_code
_entity_poly.pdbx_strand_id
1 'polypeptide(L)'
;MEMTVDGVAYPLRYSLRALKTFEQKTKTSVFELGEARSMTAEAMCWLIYVGIVDGCKFEGIEFKKTLAEVEPYVDLSHVQIAVEALQQYTGEGQKKAKTKSQ
;
A
#
# COMPACT_ATOMS: atom_id res chain seq x y z
N MET A 1 9.80 3.82 0.46
CA MET A 1 8.67 4.76 0.39
C MET A 1 8.03 4.79 1.76
N GLU A 2 7.45 5.92 2.16
CA GLU A 2 6.81 6.09 3.46
C GLU A 2 5.41 6.69 3.28
N MET A 3 4.55 6.47 4.27
CA MET A 3 3.21 7.02 4.33
C MET A 3 2.96 7.61 5.71
N THR A 4 2.44 8.84 5.77
CA THR A 4 2.05 9.46 7.03
C THR A 4 0.62 9.07 7.35
N VAL A 5 0.38 8.46 8.51
CA VAL A 5 -0.96 8.11 9.01
C VAL A 5 -1.03 8.61 10.45
N ASP A 6 -2.07 9.39 10.77
CA ASP A 6 -2.25 9.97 12.11
C ASP A 6 -1.01 10.77 12.57
N GLY A 7 -0.46 11.58 11.67
CA GLY A 7 0.74 12.38 11.92
C GLY A 7 2.05 11.60 12.08
N VAL A 8 2.03 10.26 11.95
CA VAL A 8 3.23 9.41 12.06
C VAL A 8 3.61 8.84 10.70
N ALA A 9 4.87 9.04 10.30
CA ALA A 9 5.41 8.44 9.09
C ALA A 9 5.75 6.96 9.34
N TYR A 10 5.22 6.09 8.48
CA TYR A 10 5.49 4.66 8.50
C TYR A 10 6.13 4.20 7.19
N PRO A 11 7.09 3.25 7.25
CA PRO A 11 7.62 2.63 6.05
C PRO A 11 6.54 1.83 5.33
N LEU A 12 6.54 1.91 4.00
CA LEU A 12 5.59 1.23 3.15
C LEU A 12 6.32 0.19 2.29
N ARG A 13 5.90 -1.08 2.39
CA ARG A 13 6.51 -2.20 1.67
C ARG A 13 5.47 -3.25 1.27
N TYR A 14 5.57 -3.76 0.06
CA TYR A 14 4.66 -4.77 -0.47
C TYR A 14 5.41 -6.07 -0.83
N SER A 15 5.79 -6.87 0.18
CA SER A 15 6.29 -8.23 -0.10
C SER A 15 5.17 -9.16 -0.57
N LEU A 16 5.53 -10.26 -1.24
CA LEU A 16 4.56 -11.31 -1.63
C LEU A 16 3.74 -11.83 -0.44
N ARG A 17 4.29 -11.81 0.77
CA ARG A 17 3.56 -12.18 1.99
C ARG A 17 2.49 -11.16 2.35
N ALA A 18 2.80 -9.86 2.27
CA ALA A 18 1.84 -8.78 2.50
C ALA A 18 0.71 -8.84 1.47
N LEU A 19 1.07 -9.02 0.20
CA LEU A 19 0.11 -9.11 -0.91
C LEU A 19 -0.78 -10.34 -0.78
N LYS A 20 -0.22 -11.50 -0.45
CA LYS A 20 -1.02 -12.71 -0.16
C LYS A 20 -2.02 -12.47 0.98
N THR A 21 -1.63 -11.72 2.01
CA THR A 21 -2.53 -11.39 3.13
C THR A 21 -3.68 -10.49 2.66
N PHE A 22 -3.39 -9.50 1.82
CA PHE A 22 -4.39 -8.65 1.18
C PHE A 22 -5.38 -9.48 0.34
N GLU A 23 -4.89 -10.30 -0.59
CA GLU A 23 -5.75 -11.09 -1.50
C GLU A 23 -6.68 -12.04 -0.73
N GLN A 24 -6.18 -12.65 0.35
CA GLN A 24 -6.98 -13.53 1.20
C GLN A 24 -8.13 -12.81 1.90
N LYS A 25 -7.92 -11.54 2.28
CA LYS A 25 -8.89 -10.71 3.01
C LYS A 25 -9.90 -10.04 2.09
N THR A 26 -9.44 -9.45 0.99
CA THR A 26 -10.29 -8.68 0.07
C THR A 26 -10.95 -9.54 -1.01
N LYS A 27 -10.43 -10.75 -1.25
CA LYS A 27 -10.78 -11.60 -2.40
C LYS A 27 -10.48 -10.95 -3.75
N THR A 28 -9.64 -9.92 -3.76
CA THR A 28 -9.20 -9.20 -4.97
C THR A 28 -7.75 -9.56 -5.28
N SER A 29 -7.44 -9.83 -6.54
CA SER A 29 -6.07 -10.12 -6.98
C SER A 29 -5.23 -8.84 -7.00
N VAL A 30 -3.96 -8.92 -6.56
CA VAL A 30 -3.04 -7.78 -6.64
C VAL A 30 -2.78 -7.34 -8.09
N PHE A 31 -2.92 -8.24 -9.05
CA PHE A 31 -2.73 -7.96 -10.47
C PHE A 31 -3.91 -7.21 -11.10
N GLU A 32 -5.06 -7.18 -10.43
CA GLU A 32 -6.25 -6.44 -10.86
C GLU A 32 -6.26 -4.99 -10.36
N LEU A 33 -5.28 -4.60 -9.52
CA LEU A 33 -5.18 -3.26 -8.93
C LEU A 33 -4.65 -2.19 -9.90
N GLY A 34 -4.45 -2.53 -11.18
CA GLY A 34 -3.88 -1.65 -12.21
C GLY A 34 -4.65 -0.34 -12.42
N GLU A 35 -5.93 -0.30 -12.04
CA GLU A 35 -6.74 0.91 -12.04
C GLU A 35 -7.37 1.11 -10.66
N ALA A 36 -6.83 2.04 -9.86
CA ALA A 36 -7.32 2.39 -8.52
C ALA A 36 -8.85 2.68 -8.44
N ARG A 37 -9.51 2.88 -9.59
CA ARG A 37 -10.95 3.16 -9.72
C ARG A 37 -11.83 1.91 -9.56
N SER A 38 -11.28 0.70 -9.63
CA SER A 38 -12.05 -0.55 -9.53
C SER A 38 -12.16 -1.11 -8.11
N MET A 39 -11.48 -0.51 -7.12
CA MET A 39 -11.42 -1.06 -5.76
C MET A 39 -12.42 -0.41 -4.81
N THR A 40 -12.91 -1.21 -3.86
CA THR A 40 -13.70 -0.72 -2.74
C THR A 40 -12.81 0.06 -1.76
N ALA A 41 -13.41 1.00 -1.01
CA ALA A 41 -12.71 1.74 0.05
C ALA A 41 -12.09 0.78 1.10
N GLU A 42 -12.79 -0.30 1.42
CA GLU A 42 -12.30 -1.35 2.33
C GLU A 42 -11.04 -2.04 1.78
N ALA A 43 -11.03 -2.42 0.50
CA ALA A 43 -9.86 -3.04 -0.11
C ALA A 43 -8.67 -2.07 -0.12
N MET A 44 -8.91 -0.80 -0.41
CA MET A 44 -7.87 0.23 -0.39
C MET A 44 -7.29 0.44 1.01
N CYS A 45 -8.12 0.48 2.04
CA CYS A 45 -7.67 0.57 3.43
C CYS A 45 -6.84 -0.67 3.83
N TRP A 46 -7.27 -1.87 3.42
CA TRP A 46 -6.49 -3.09 3.62
C TRP A 46 -5.13 -3.06 2.93
N LEU A 47 -5.06 -2.55 1.69
CA LEU A 47 -3.80 -2.43 0.94
C LEU A 47 -2.82 -1.52 1.67
N ILE A 48 -3.27 -0.38 2.17
CA ILE A 48 -2.46 0.54 2.97
C ILE A 48 -1.96 -0.16 4.25
N TYR A 49 -2.89 -0.77 4.99
CA TYR A 49 -2.60 -1.42 6.25
C TYR A 49 -1.56 -2.54 6.14
N VAL A 50 -1.72 -3.47 5.20
CA VAL A 50 -0.75 -4.56 5.03
C VAL A 50 0.62 -4.05 4.58
N GLY A 51 0.64 -2.96 3.80
CA GLY A 51 1.86 -2.32 3.35
C GLY A 51 2.65 -1.69 4.49
N ILE A 52 1.96 -1.01 5.40
CA ILE A 52 2.53 -0.43 6.61
C ILE A 52 3.03 -1.53 7.55
N VAL A 53 2.21 -2.56 7.79
CA VAL A 53 2.58 -3.68 8.68
C VAL A 53 3.84 -4.39 8.19
N ASP A 54 3.95 -4.67 6.89
CA ASP A 54 5.11 -5.34 6.32
C ASP A 54 6.34 -4.43 6.26
N GLY A 55 6.15 -3.13 5.98
CA GLY A 55 7.21 -2.13 6.06
C GLY A 55 7.79 -2.02 7.46
N CYS A 56 6.93 -1.88 8.47
CA CYS A 56 7.35 -1.78 9.86
C CYS A 56 8.09 -3.04 10.31
N LYS A 57 7.57 -4.23 9.95
CA LYS A 57 8.24 -5.51 10.23
C LYS A 57 9.61 -5.61 9.57
N PHE A 58 9.79 -5.09 8.36
CA PHE A 58 11.06 -5.12 7.64
C PHE A 58 12.10 -4.20 8.29
N GLU A 59 11.70 -3.02 8.73
CA GLU A 59 12.57 -2.03 9.40
C GLU A 59 12.74 -2.28 10.91
N GLY A 60 12.13 -3.33 11.47
CA GLY A 60 12.17 -3.62 12.91
C GLY A 60 11.38 -2.62 13.77
N ILE A 61 10.45 -1.89 13.17
CA ILE A 61 9.57 -0.93 13.85
C ILE A 61 8.35 -1.66 14.39
N GLU A 62 8.00 -1.39 15.65
CA GLU A 62 6.81 -1.95 16.26
C GLU A 62 5.56 -1.20 15.79
N PHE A 63 4.67 -1.89 15.08
CA PHE A 63 3.38 -1.36 14.64
C PHE A 63 2.24 -1.98 15.45
N LYS A 64 1.58 -1.17 16.29
CA LYS A 64 0.55 -1.61 17.24
C LYS A 64 -0.89 -1.27 16.85
N LYS A 65 -1.09 -0.47 15.79
CA LYS A 65 -2.42 -0.02 15.38
C LYS A 65 -3.16 -1.14 14.64
N THR A 66 -4.44 -1.28 14.90
CA THR A 66 -5.36 -2.14 14.15
C THR A 66 -5.85 -1.43 12.88
N LEU A 67 -6.47 -2.18 11.97
CA LEU A 67 -7.07 -1.60 10.76
C LEU A 67 -8.10 -0.51 11.10
N ALA A 68 -8.96 -0.76 12.08
CA ALA A 68 -9.99 0.18 12.52
C ALA A 68 -9.41 1.48 13.11
N GLU A 69 -8.18 1.42 13.65
CA GLU A 69 -7.47 2.61 14.14
C GLU A 69 -6.74 3.35 13.01
N VAL A 70 -6.49 2.70 11.88
CA VAL A 70 -5.86 3.31 10.69
C VAL A 70 -6.91 3.94 9.78
N GLU A 71 -8.08 3.31 9.65
CA GLU A 71 -9.17 3.68 8.75
C GLU A 71 -9.59 5.17 8.81
N PRO A 72 -9.71 5.82 9.99
CA PRO A 72 -10.12 7.22 10.07
C PRO A 72 -9.09 8.22 9.51
N TYR A 73 -7.84 7.79 9.35
CA TYR A 73 -6.71 8.63 8.96
C TYR A 73 -6.27 8.42 7.51
N VAL A 74 -6.89 7.48 6.81
CA VAL A 74 -6.58 7.20 5.40
C VAL A 74 -7.64 7.81 4.50
N ASP A 75 -7.18 8.37 3.40
CA ASP A 75 -8.01 8.99 2.38
C ASP A 75 -7.48 8.65 0.97
N LEU A 76 -8.08 9.25 -0.06
CA LEU A 76 -7.67 9.00 -1.44
C LEU A 76 -6.22 9.38 -1.75
N SER A 77 -5.59 10.29 -1.00
CA SER A 77 -4.17 10.62 -1.19
C SER A 77 -3.27 9.47 -0.73
N HIS A 78 -3.62 8.82 0.37
CA HIS A 78 -2.92 7.62 0.87
C HIS A 78 -3.06 6.45 -0.11
N VAL A 79 -4.24 6.32 -0.73
CA VAL A 79 -4.49 5.31 -1.76
C VAL A 79 -3.57 5.50 -2.96
N GLN A 80 -3.38 6.74 -3.43
CA GLN A 80 -2.47 7.03 -4.55
C GLN A 80 -1.02 6.63 -4.21
N ILE A 81 -0.55 6.94 -3.01
CA ILE A 81 0.79 6.56 -2.54
C ILE A 81 0.93 5.03 -2.50
N ALA A 82 -0.07 4.31 -1.97
CA ALA A 82 -0.06 2.84 -1.93
C ALA A 82 -0.01 2.21 -3.33
N VAL A 83 -0.79 2.73 -4.27
CA VAL A 83 -0.80 2.24 -5.67
C VAL A 83 0.53 2.57 -6.36
N GLU A 84 1.09 3.76 -6.15
CA GLU A 84 2.40 4.12 -6.71
C GLU A 84 3.50 3.19 -6.17
N ALA A 85 3.52 2.94 -4.87
CA ALA A 85 4.44 2.01 -4.23
C ALA A 85 4.34 0.60 -4.85
N LEU A 86 3.12 0.12 -5.07
CA LEU A 86 2.86 -1.17 -5.69
C LEU A 86 3.40 -1.23 -7.13
N GLN A 87 3.19 -0.16 -7.91
CA GLN A 87 3.66 -0.05 -9.29
C GLN A 87 5.20 -0.09 -9.41
N GLN A 88 5.94 0.29 -8.37
CA GLN A 88 7.40 0.15 -8.35
C GLN A 88 7.84 -1.33 -8.38
N TYR A 89 7.02 -2.24 -7.87
CA TYR A 89 7.30 -3.69 -7.85
C TYR A 89 6.82 -4.43 -9.10
N THR A 90 5.77 -3.96 -9.76
CA THR A 90 5.18 -4.63 -10.95
C THR A 90 5.91 -4.31 -12.27
N GLY A 91 7.00 -3.53 -12.23
CA GLY A 91 7.80 -3.19 -13.41
C GLY A 91 7.22 -2.09 -14.32
N GLU A 92 5.93 -1.74 -14.18
CA GLU A 92 5.35 -0.57 -14.86
C GLU A 92 5.85 0.75 -14.30
N GLY A 93 6.17 0.82 -12.99
CA GLY A 93 6.82 1.98 -12.37
C GLY A 93 8.22 2.26 -12.93
N GLN A 94 8.96 1.22 -13.34
CA GLN A 94 10.26 1.40 -14.00
C GLN A 94 10.12 2.00 -15.41
N LYS A 95 9.00 1.78 -16.11
CA LYS A 95 8.73 2.42 -17.42
C LYS A 95 8.38 3.89 -17.28
N LYS A 96 7.57 4.28 -16.28
CA LYS A 96 7.21 5.70 -16.04
C LYS A 96 8.36 6.52 -15.42
N ALA A 97 9.22 5.91 -14.62
CA ALA A 97 10.40 6.58 -14.05
C ALA A 97 11.47 6.91 -15.11
N LYS A 98 11.49 6.20 -16.25
CA LYS A 98 12.41 6.49 -17.37
C LYS A 98 11.93 7.63 -18.30
N THR A 99 10.69 8.09 -18.19
CA THR A 99 10.14 9.14 -19.07
C THR A 99 10.20 10.55 -18.47
N LYS A 100 10.57 10.71 -17.18
CA LYS A 100 10.87 12.04 -16.60
C LYS A 100 12.34 12.44 -16.69
N SER A 101 13.11 11.75 -17.54
CA SER A 101 14.50 12.10 -17.87
C SER A 101 14.68 12.15 -19.39
N GLN A 102 13.96 13.03 -20.08
CA GLN A 102 14.40 13.61 -21.35
C GLN A 102 13.65 14.90 -21.67
#